data_AF-A0A0K2U5Y7-F1
#
_entry.id   AF-A0A0K2U5Y7-F1
#
_cell.length_a   1.000
_cell.length_b   1.000
_cell.length_c   1.000
_cell.angle_alpha   90.00
_cell.angle_beta   90.00
_cell.angle_gamma   90.00
#
_symmetry.space_group_name_H-M   'P 1'
#
loop_
_entity.id
_entity.type
_entity.pdbx_description
1 polymer ?
#
loop_
_entity_poly.entity_id
_entity_poly.type
_entity_poly.pdbx_seq_one_letter_code
_entity_poly.pdbx_strand_id
1 'polypeptide(L)'
;MDWNIMLIILLTFLLRLFSPGHGSQEEERLVRDLFRGYNKLIRPVQNMTQKVEVAFGLAFIQLINVNEKNQIMKSNVWLRFVWNDYQLQWDEADYGGISVLRLPPDKVWKPDIVLFNK
;
A
#
# COMPACT_ATOMS: atom_id res chain seq x y z
N MET A 1 -4.01 -36.52 42.47
CA MET A 1 -3.77 -36.10 41.07
C MET A 1 -2.33 -35.62 41.04
N ASP A 2 -1.45 -36.36 40.37
CA ASP A 2 -0.01 -36.23 40.54
C ASP A 2 0.51 -34.87 40.04
N TRP A 3 1.52 -34.31 40.71
CA TRP A 3 2.11 -33.01 40.39
C TRP A 3 2.59 -32.92 38.94
N ASN A 4 3.09 -34.03 38.38
CA ASN A 4 3.48 -34.13 36.98
C ASN A 4 2.31 -33.92 36.00
N ILE A 5 1.11 -34.38 36.36
CA ILE A 5 -0.09 -34.21 35.52
C ILE A 5 -0.51 -32.74 35.51
N MET A 6 -0.46 -32.06 36.66
CA MET A 6 -0.72 -30.61 36.74
C MET A 6 0.29 -29.81 35.91
N LEU A 7 1.57 -30.20 35.94
CA LEU A 7 2.64 -29.51 35.20
C LEU A 7 2.50 -29.67 33.68
N ILE A 8 2.10 -30.87 33.21
CA ILE A 8 1.83 -31.14 31.79
C ILE A 8 0.60 -30.37 31.30
N ILE A 9 -0.47 -30.30 32.10
CA ILE A 9 -1.67 -29.53 31.76
C ILE A 9 -1.33 -28.03 31.68
N LEU A 10 -0.52 -27.52 32.61
CA LEU A 10 -0.10 -26.11 32.59
C LEU A 10 0.78 -25.80 31.36
N LEU A 11 1.74 -26.67 31.03
CA LEU A 11 2.62 -26.52 29.86
C LEU A 11 1.83 -26.57 28.55
N THR A 12 0.87 -27.49 28.42
CA THR A 12 0.02 -27.59 27.21
C THR A 12 -0.93 -26.39 27.09
N PHE A 13 -1.43 -25.86 28.21
CA PHE A 13 -2.23 -24.64 28.23
C PHE A 13 -1.41 -23.41 27.84
N LEU A 14 -0.19 -23.27 28.37
CA LEU A 14 0.74 -22.18 28.03
C LEU A 14 1.18 -22.22 26.56
N LEU A 15 1.40 -23.41 26.00
CA LEU A 15 1.72 -23.58 24.57
C LEU A 15 0.58 -23.14 23.65
N ARG A 16 -0.69 -23.30 24.07
CA ARG A 16 -1.85 -22.84 23.28
C ARG A 16 -2.08 -21.33 23.33
N LEU A 17 -1.57 -20.64 24.35
CA LEU A 17 -1.59 -19.18 24.42
C LEU A 17 -0.54 -18.55 23.49
N PHE A 18 0.49 -19.31 23.10
CA PHE A 18 1.49 -18.91 22.11
C PHE A 18 1.00 -19.25 20.70
N SER A 19 -0.07 -18.58 20.25
CA SER A 19 -0.40 -18.58 18.82
C SER A 19 0.52 -17.58 18.12
N PRO A 20 1.46 -18.01 17.25
CA PRO A 20 2.20 -17.07 16.42
C PRO A 20 1.19 -16.26 15.60
N GLY A 21 1.29 -14.93 15.65
CA GLY A 21 0.43 -14.06 14.85
C GLY A 21 0.65 -14.35 13.36
N HIS A 22 -0.39 -14.83 12.67
CA HIS A 22 -0.32 -15.19 11.25
C HIS A 22 -0.26 -13.97 10.31
N GLY A 23 -0.44 -12.76 10.84
CA GLY A 23 -0.58 -11.52 10.08
C GLY A 23 0.71 -10.93 9.49
N SER A 24 1.86 -11.62 9.54
CA SER A 24 3.11 -11.11 8.95
C SER A 24 3.70 -12.03 7.88
N GLN A 25 3.51 -13.35 7.97
CA GLN A 25 4.15 -14.29 7.05
C GLN A 25 3.48 -14.28 5.67
N GLU A 26 2.16 -14.17 5.64
CA GLU A 26 1.39 -14.10 4.38
C GLU A 26 1.60 -12.77 3.65
N GLU A 27 1.67 -11.66 4.39
CA GLU A 27 1.97 -10.35 3.82
C GLU A 27 3.40 -10.29 3.27
N GLU A 28 4.39 -10.84 4.00
CA GLU A 28 5.77 -10.94 3.52
C GLU A 28 5.88 -11.80 2.26
N ARG A 29 5.18 -12.94 2.23
CA ARG A 29 5.11 -13.82 1.06
C ARG A 29 4.50 -13.09 -0.13
N LEU A 30 3.37 -12.41 0.06
CA LEU A 30 2.70 -11.61 -0.97
C LEU A 30 3.64 -10.52 -1.53
N VAL A 31 4.29 -9.75 -0.65
CA VAL A 31 5.24 -8.71 -1.05
C VAL A 31 6.38 -9.32 -1.87
N ARG A 32 6.98 -10.41 -1.40
CA ARG A 32 8.07 -11.06 -2.12
C ARG A 32 7.64 -11.52 -3.52
N ASP A 33 6.45 -12.08 -3.63
CA ASP A 33 5.95 -12.67 -4.88
C ASP A 33 5.53 -11.57 -5.88
N LEU A 34 4.84 -10.52 -5.43
CA LEU A 34 4.48 -9.35 -6.26
C LEU A 34 5.71 -8.60 -6.79
N PHE A 35 6.73 -8.44 -5.96
CA PHE A 35 7.94 -7.71 -6.34
C PHE A 35 8.98 -8.55 -7.08
N ARG A 36 8.70 -9.85 -7.30
CA ARG A 36 9.58 -10.72 -8.08
C ARG A 36 9.52 -10.35 -9.57
N GLY A 37 10.48 -9.55 -10.01
CA GLY A 37 10.57 -9.10 -11.40
C GLY A 37 9.74 -7.84 -11.70
N TYR A 38 9.12 -7.24 -10.69
CA TYR A 38 8.47 -5.94 -10.82
C TYR A 38 9.50 -4.86 -11.14
N ASN A 39 9.29 -4.10 -12.21
CA ASN A 39 10.16 -2.99 -12.58
C ASN A 39 9.38 -1.66 -12.54
N LYS A 40 9.60 -0.90 -11.47
CA LYS A 40 8.96 0.41 -11.25
C LYS A 40 9.28 1.48 -12.30
N LEU A 41 10.29 1.27 -13.16
CA LEU A 41 10.64 2.20 -14.24
C LEU A 41 9.78 1.98 -15.49
N ILE A 42 9.08 0.85 -15.58
CA ILE A 42 8.26 0.49 -16.73
C ILE A 42 6.81 0.90 -16.46
N ARG A 43 6.20 1.60 -17.42
CA ARG A 43 4.78 1.96 -17.37
C ARG A 43 3.93 0.68 -17.31
N PRO A 44 3.02 0.53 -16.34
CA PRO A 44 2.27 -0.70 -16.12
C PRO A 44 1.09 -0.82 -17.09
N VAL A 45 1.37 -1.21 -18.34
CA VAL A 45 0.37 -1.54 -19.35
C VAL A 45 0.68 -2.91 -19.96
N GLN A 46 -0.36 -3.71 -20.21
CA GLN A 46 -0.20 -5.03 -20.84
C GLN A 46 0.19 -4.89 -22.32
N ASN A 47 -0.45 -3.94 -23.02
CA ASN A 47 -0.16 -3.63 -24.41
C ASN A 47 0.45 -2.23 -24.54
N MET A 48 1.47 -2.08 -25.38
CA MET A 48 2.16 -0.81 -25.61
C MET A 48 1.23 0.33 -26.07
N THR A 49 0.15 -0.02 -26.77
CA THR A 49 -0.86 0.93 -27.29
C THR A 49 -1.81 1.45 -26.22
N GLN A 50 -1.86 0.82 -25.03
CA GLN A 50 -2.73 1.24 -23.94
C GLN A 50 -2.13 2.41 -23.15
N LYS A 51 -3.04 3.17 -22.52
CA LYS A 51 -2.72 4.26 -21.60
C LYS A 51 -2.97 3.81 -20.16
N VAL A 52 -2.23 4.40 -19.22
CA VAL A 52 -2.59 4.33 -17.80
C VAL A 52 -3.56 5.46 -17.52
N GLU A 53 -4.75 5.12 -17.01
CA GLU A 53 -5.72 6.11 -16.56
C GLU A 53 -5.42 6.47 -15.10
N VAL A 54 -5.19 7.76 -14.86
CA VAL A 54 -4.92 8.30 -13.53
C VAL A 54 -6.11 9.15 -13.12
N ALA A 55 -6.91 8.65 -12.18
CA ALA A 55 -7.96 9.44 -11.56
C ALA A 55 -7.30 10.44 -10.60
N PHE A 56 -7.60 11.71 -10.81
CA PHE A 56 -7.07 12.82 -10.05
C PHE A 56 -8.17 13.46 -9.20
N GLY A 57 -7.88 13.64 -7.92
CA GLY A 57 -8.70 14.40 -6.99
C GLY A 57 -7.88 15.47 -6.29
N LEU A 58 -8.53 16.59 -6.01
CA LEU A 58 -7.97 17.67 -5.21
C LEU A 58 -8.93 18.00 -4.08
N ALA A 59 -8.43 17.98 -2.85
CA ALA A 59 -9.13 18.49 -1.68
C ALA A 59 -8.47 19.82 -1.28
N PHE A 60 -9.23 20.91 -1.41
CA PHE A 60 -8.77 22.23 -1.00
C PHE A 60 -8.85 22.33 0.52
N ILE A 61 -7.73 22.64 1.17
CA ILE A 61 -7.69 22.75 2.64
C ILE A 61 -7.85 24.19 3.07
N GLN A 62 -6.98 25.06 2.55
CA GLN A 62 -6.91 26.44 3.02
C GLN A 62 -6.30 27.36 1.96
N LEU A 63 -6.84 28.58 1.88
CA LEU A 63 -6.21 29.72 1.21
C LEU A 63 -5.27 30.41 2.20
N ILE A 64 -3.97 30.37 1.92
CA ILE A 64 -2.93 30.93 2.80
C ILE A 64 -2.80 32.45 2.56
N ASN A 65 -2.70 32.85 1.29
CA ASN A 65 -2.54 34.25 0.92
C ASN A 65 -2.92 34.48 -0.55
N VAL A 66 -3.41 35.68 -0.84
CA VAL A 66 -3.57 36.20 -2.19
C VAL A 66 -2.83 37.52 -2.27
N ASN A 67 -1.88 37.62 -3.21
CA ASN A 67 -1.20 38.85 -3.54
C ASN A 67 -1.76 39.35 -4.87
N GLU A 68 -2.74 40.25 -4.79
CA GLU A 68 -3.46 40.77 -5.96
C GLU A 68 -2.54 41.57 -6.89
N LYS A 69 -1.62 42.37 -6.33
CA LYS A 69 -0.67 43.19 -7.10
C LYS A 69 0.25 42.31 -7.96
N ASN A 70 0.71 41.19 -7.41
CA ASN A 70 1.61 40.27 -8.10
C ASN A 70 0.87 39.09 -8.75
N GLN A 71 -0.46 39.00 -8.63
CA GLN A 71 -1.31 37.92 -9.11
C GLN A 71 -0.89 36.51 -8.65
N ILE A 72 -0.43 36.39 -7.40
CA ILE A 72 0.01 35.12 -6.82
C ILE A 72 -0.98 34.65 -5.76
N MET A 73 -1.41 33.38 -5.85
CA MET A 73 -2.20 32.70 -4.84
C MET A 73 -1.36 31.61 -4.17
N LYS A 74 -1.38 31.56 -2.83
CA LYS A 74 -0.81 30.49 -2.03
C LYS A 74 -1.91 29.72 -1.32
N SER A 75 -1.95 28.41 -1.50
CA SER A 75 -2.96 27.53 -0.89
C SER A 75 -2.36 26.21 -0.44
N ASN A 76 -2.98 25.59 0.56
CA ASN A 76 -2.71 24.21 0.95
C ASN A 76 -3.78 23.29 0.33
N VAL A 77 -3.34 22.24 -0.35
CA VAL A 77 -4.20 21.28 -1.04
C VAL A 77 -3.70 19.86 -0.79
N TRP A 78 -4.63 18.91 -0.68
CA TRP A 78 -4.31 17.49 -0.73
C TRP A 78 -4.60 16.97 -2.13
N LEU A 79 -3.60 16.32 -2.72
CA LEU A 79 -3.73 15.66 -4.01
C LEU A 79 -3.97 14.17 -3.79
N ARG A 80 -4.94 13.62 -4.51
CA ARG A 80 -5.23 12.19 -4.55
C ARG A 80 -5.06 11.68 -5.97
N PHE A 81 -4.25 10.65 -6.12
CA PHE A 81 -4.05 9.95 -7.38
C PHE A 81 -4.45 8.50 -7.20
N VAL A 82 -5.21 7.96 -8.15
CA VAL A 82 -5.58 6.54 -8.19
C VAL A 82 -5.34 6.03 -9.60
N TRP A 83 -4.60 4.94 -9.71
CA TRP A 83 -4.33 4.24 -10.97
C TRP A 83 -4.34 2.73 -10.73
N ASN A 84 -4.39 1.95 -11.80
CA ASN A 84 -4.32 0.49 -11.76
C ASN A 84 -2.98 0.02 -12.34
N ASP A 85 -2.27 -0.85 -11.63
CA ASP A 85 -1.06 -1.52 -12.09
C ASP A 85 -1.35 -3.02 -12.24
N TYR A 86 -1.27 -3.53 -13.48
CA TYR A 86 -1.59 -4.93 -13.76
C TYR A 86 -0.59 -5.92 -13.14
N GLN A 87 0.62 -5.48 -12.80
CA GLN A 87 1.65 -6.33 -12.21
C GLN A 87 1.43 -6.54 -10.71
N LEU A 88 0.65 -5.67 -10.07
CA LEU A 88 0.41 -5.66 -8.62
C LEU A 88 -1.00 -6.20 -8.30
N GLN A 89 -1.32 -7.37 -8.83
CA GLN A 89 -2.60 -8.05 -8.65
C GLN A 89 -2.37 -9.43 -8.03
N TRP A 90 -3.26 -9.85 -7.13
CA TRP A 90 -3.21 -11.16 -6.48
C TRP A 90 -4.63 -11.63 -6.13
N ASP A 91 -4.78 -12.93 -5.86
CA ASP A 91 -5.98 -13.49 -5.28
C ASP A 91 -5.89 -13.46 -3.74
N GLU A 92 -6.84 -12.80 -3.08
CA GLU A 92 -6.85 -12.66 -1.62
C GLU A 92 -6.88 -14.03 -0.92
N ALA A 93 -7.51 -15.04 -1.53
CA ALA A 93 -7.62 -16.38 -0.97
C ALA A 93 -6.25 -17.08 -0.82
N ASP A 94 -5.30 -16.75 -1.70
CA ASP A 94 -3.96 -17.36 -1.70
C ASP A 94 -3.05 -16.80 -0.59
N TYR A 95 -3.37 -15.63 -0.03
CA TYR A 95 -2.53 -14.90 0.93
C TYR A 95 -3.29 -14.55 2.22
N GLY A 96 -4.15 -15.45 2.69
CA GLY A 96 -4.82 -15.29 3.98
C GLY A 96 -5.87 -14.18 4.03
N GLY A 97 -6.48 -13.82 2.89
CA GLY A 97 -7.55 -12.82 2.80
C GLY A 97 -7.06 -11.37 2.79
N ILE A 98 -5.79 -11.13 2.45
CA ILE A 98 -5.24 -9.77 2.34
C ILE A 98 -5.84 -9.10 1.13
N SER A 99 -6.74 -8.12 1.34
CA SER A 99 -7.34 -7.30 0.28
C SER A 99 -6.62 -5.98 0.02
N VAL A 100 -5.84 -5.51 1.00
CA VAL A 100 -5.12 -4.23 0.92
C VAL A 100 -3.71 -4.40 1.44
N LEU A 101 -2.75 -4.14 0.56
CA LEU A 101 -1.33 -4.08 0.89
C LEU A 101 -0.86 -2.62 0.88
N ARG A 102 -0.19 -2.17 1.94
CA ARG A 102 0.33 -0.79 2.05
C ARG A 102 1.83 -0.78 1.86
N LEU A 103 2.29 0.02 0.89
CA LEU A 103 3.69 0.06 0.50
C LEU A 103 4.23 1.49 0.42
N PRO A 104 5.53 1.69 0.63
CA PRO A 104 6.18 2.95 0.33
C PRO A 104 6.03 3.31 -1.16
N PRO A 105 5.69 4.56 -1.50
CA PRO A 105 5.41 4.97 -2.87
C PRO A 105 6.63 4.92 -3.79
N ASP A 106 7.85 4.89 -3.25
CA ASP A 106 9.10 4.77 -4.01
C ASP A 106 9.37 3.35 -4.53
N LYS A 107 8.62 2.34 -4.05
CA LYS A 107 8.74 0.95 -4.48
C LYS A 107 7.92 0.64 -5.73
N VAL A 108 6.87 1.41 -5.99
CA VAL A 108 5.96 1.21 -7.13
C VAL A 108 6.19 2.24 -8.23
N TRP A 109 5.77 1.91 -9.45
CA TRP A 109 5.62 2.89 -10.50
C TRP A 109 4.61 3.95 -10.06
N LYS A 110 4.89 5.22 -10.35
CA LYS A 110 3.98 6.33 -10.11
C LYS A 110 4.06 7.31 -11.28
N PRO A 111 2.95 7.95 -11.65
CA PRO A 111 2.95 8.97 -12.68
C PRO A 111 3.73 10.21 -12.23
N ASP A 112 4.46 10.83 -13.14
CA ASP A 112 5.10 12.12 -12.91
C ASP A 112 4.08 13.24 -13.13
N ILE A 113 3.80 14.01 -12.09
CA ILE A 113 2.78 15.06 -12.10
C ILE A 113 3.41 16.36 -11.61
N VAL A 114 3.35 17.38 -12.45
CA VAL A 114 3.95 18.69 -12.19
C VAL A 114 2.91 19.79 -12.36
N LEU A 115 2.99 20.79 -11.48
CA LEU A 115 2.23 22.02 -11.64
C LEU A 115 2.99 22.93 -12.61
N PHE A 116 2.36 23.28 -13.73
CA PHE A 116 2.98 24.17 -14.72
C PHE A 116 3.01 25.63 -14.27
N ASN A 117 1.98 26.08 -13.57
CA ASN A 117 1.89 27.46 -13.09
C ASN A 117 2.53 27.58 -11.70
N LYS A 118 3.74 28.15 -11.66
CA LYS A 118 4.53 28.31 -10.42
C LYS A 118 4.39 29.72 -9.85
#